data_AF-A0A2S7JCR8-F1
#
_entry.id   AF-A0A2S7JCR8-F1
#
_cell.length_a   1.000
_cell.length_b   1.000
_cell.length_c   1.000
_cell.angle_alpha   90.00
_cell.angle_beta   90.00
_cell.angle_gamma   90.00
#
_symmetry.space_group_name_H-M   'P 1'
#
loop_
_entity.id
_entity.type
_entity.pdbx_description
1 polymer ?
#
loop_
_entity_poly.entity_id
_entity_poly.type
_entity_poly.pdbx_seq_one_letter_code
_entity_poly.pdbx_strand_id
1 'polypeptide(L)'
;MLLSYLKRNQFVFPDMAESIQAVLSGRELIVGLIDWINFPLITKDQVVCQMHAAWNEHLKKGSLYFWFLEQDECERCTLMWDVLMKENPSSLLGHPRFNNLKDMLRYFDVSSYSVEQIKLFVERVKKRRSQNLYRQNLKGKKQVNWVLSTQAIKQLDKLAEEFRFSRAEILETLIHDEAENKIYLSERRRWYKAFRPAASTDSATSK
;
A
#
# COMPACT_ATOMS: atom_id res chain seq x y z
N MET A 1 -14.76 15.66 17.96
CA MET A 1 -14.84 14.28 18.48
C MET A 1 -15.52 14.21 19.85
N LEU A 2 -15.01 14.81 20.94
CA LEU A 2 -15.66 14.71 22.26
C LEU A 2 -17.06 15.37 22.32
N LEU A 3 -17.22 16.56 21.73
CA LEU A 3 -18.54 17.16 21.51
C LEU A 3 -19.45 16.29 20.64
N SER A 4 -18.87 15.65 19.63
CA SER A 4 -19.56 14.73 18.72
C SER A 4 -20.04 13.47 19.47
N TYR A 5 -19.24 12.96 20.41
CA TYR A 5 -19.56 11.84 21.28
C TYR A 5 -20.68 12.18 22.27
N LEU A 6 -20.62 13.34 22.92
CA LEU A 6 -21.68 13.82 23.81
C LEU A 6 -23.01 14.00 23.08
N LYS A 7 -22.99 14.57 21.86
CA LYS A 7 -24.18 14.68 21.01
C LYS A 7 -24.71 13.32 20.56
N ARG A 8 -23.83 12.40 20.16
CA ARG A 8 -24.19 11.04 19.68
C ARG A 8 -24.87 10.19 20.77
N ASN A 9 -24.43 10.34 22.02
CA ASN A 9 -25.00 9.64 23.17
C ASN A 9 -26.13 10.43 23.87
N GLN A 10 -26.66 11.48 23.22
CA GLN A 10 -27.78 12.30 23.72
C GLN A 10 -27.53 12.95 25.10
N PHE A 11 -26.28 13.13 25.51
CA PHE A 11 -25.94 13.76 26.78
C PHE A 11 -26.01 15.30 26.71
N VAL A 12 -26.11 15.87 25.51
CA VAL A 12 -26.16 17.32 25.29
C VAL A 12 -27.27 17.65 24.31
N PHE A 13 -28.21 18.49 24.72
CA PHE A 13 -29.28 19.02 23.88
C PHE A 13 -28.78 20.19 23.01
N PRO A 14 -29.35 20.41 21.81
CA PRO A 14 -28.92 21.48 20.89
C PRO A 14 -28.88 22.87 21.54
N ASP A 15 -29.95 23.27 22.22
CA ASP A 15 -30.09 24.60 22.86
C ASP A 15 -29.08 24.83 24.00
N MET A 16 -28.71 23.74 24.69
CA MET A 16 -27.72 23.73 25.76
C MET A 16 -26.30 23.91 25.20
N ALA A 17 -26.00 23.29 24.06
CA ALA A 17 -24.69 23.43 23.43
C ALA A 17 -24.44 24.86 22.93
N GLU A 18 -25.46 25.51 22.37
CA GLU A 18 -25.34 26.87 21.83
C GLU A 18 -25.09 27.92 22.92
N SER A 19 -25.79 27.81 24.05
CA SER A 19 -25.66 28.75 25.18
C SER A 19 -24.27 28.70 25.84
N ILE A 20 -23.68 27.51 25.97
CA ILE A 20 -22.37 27.33 26.58
C ILE A 20 -21.24 27.63 25.57
N GLN A 21 -21.44 27.32 24.28
CA GLN A 21 -20.48 27.64 23.21
C GLN A 21 -20.31 29.14 22.95
N ALA A 22 -21.29 29.96 23.34
CA ALA A 22 -21.18 31.42 23.25
C ALA A 22 -20.13 32.02 24.20
N VAL A 23 -19.76 31.29 25.27
CA VAL A 23 -18.90 31.81 26.36
C VAL A 23 -17.63 30.97 26.54
N LEU A 24 -17.71 29.66 26.39
CA LEU A 24 -16.61 28.74 26.65
C LEU A 24 -16.11 28.08 25.36
N SER A 25 -14.80 27.81 25.29
CA SER A 25 -14.19 27.14 24.14
C SER A 25 -13.23 26.02 24.57
N GLY A 26 -12.89 25.14 23.63
CA GLY A 26 -11.90 24.07 23.84
C GLY A 26 -12.22 23.17 25.05
N ARG A 27 -11.29 23.12 26.01
CA ARG A 27 -11.41 22.30 27.23
C ARG A 27 -12.51 22.81 28.16
N GLU A 28 -12.61 24.12 28.33
CA GLU A 28 -13.57 24.75 29.25
C GLU A 28 -15.00 24.47 28.83
N LEU A 29 -15.26 24.47 27.52
CA LEU A 29 -16.55 24.07 26.96
C LEU A 29 -16.92 22.63 27.33
N ILE A 30 -15.97 21.69 27.24
CA ILE A 30 -16.22 20.28 27.55
C ILE A 30 -16.52 20.11 29.04
N VAL A 31 -15.73 20.75 29.90
CA VAL A 31 -15.94 20.72 31.36
C VAL A 31 -17.28 21.36 31.71
N GLY A 32 -17.57 22.55 31.17
CA GLY A 32 -18.84 23.25 31.40
C GLY A 32 -20.05 22.45 30.94
N LEU A 33 -19.96 21.71 29.82
CA LEU A 33 -21.02 20.81 29.38
C LEU A 33 -21.24 19.65 30.36
N ILE A 34 -20.17 19.03 30.87
CA ILE A 34 -20.26 17.94 31.85
C ILE A 34 -20.80 18.44 33.20
N ASP A 35 -20.37 19.63 33.62
CA ASP A 35 -20.82 20.26 34.86
C ASP A 35 -22.30 20.64 34.78
N TRP A 36 -22.74 21.15 33.63
CA TRP A 36 -24.13 21.55 33.40
C TRP A 36 -25.10 20.36 33.33
N ILE A 37 -24.66 19.19 32.86
CA ILE A 37 -25.51 18.01 32.82
C ILE A 37 -26.01 17.71 34.25
N ASN A 38 -27.32 17.75 34.46
CA ASN A 38 -27.94 17.51 35.76
C ASN A 38 -28.05 16.02 36.08
N PHE A 39 -26.90 15.34 36.14
CA PHE A 39 -26.79 13.95 36.57
C PHE A 39 -26.01 13.82 37.88
N PRO A 40 -26.24 12.73 38.64
CA PRO A 40 -25.45 12.41 39.82
C PRO A 40 -23.95 12.34 39.50
N LEU A 41 -23.11 12.65 40.49
CA LEU A 41 -21.65 12.65 40.35
C LEU A 41 -21.10 11.31 39.82
N ILE A 42 -21.71 10.19 40.25
CA ILE A 42 -21.36 8.83 39.79
C ILE A 42 -21.59 8.69 38.27
N THR A 43 -22.68 9.25 37.74
CA THR A 43 -22.97 9.21 36.30
C THR A 43 -22.01 10.10 35.53
N LYS A 44 -21.65 11.27 36.09
CA LYS A 44 -20.64 12.16 35.48
C LYS A 44 -19.28 11.47 35.41
N ASP A 45 -18.87 10.78 36.47
CA ASP A 45 -17.62 10.01 36.51
C ASP A 45 -17.62 8.90 35.44
N GLN A 46 -18.73 8.17 35.29
CA GLN A 46 -18.88 7.17 34.22
C GLN A 46 -18.77 7.80 32.82
N VAL A 47 -19.40 8.96 32.58
CA VAL A 47 -19.31 9.67 31.30
C VAL A 47 -17.86 10.08 31.01
N VAL A 48 -17.14 10.63 32.00
CA VAL A 48 -15.72 10.99 31.86
C VAL A 48 -14.86 9.75 31.58
N CYS A 49 -15.08 8.65 32.30
CA CYS A 49 -14.37 7.39 32.08
C CYS A 49 -14.61 6.84 30.66
N GLN A 50 -15.85 6.88 30.17
CA GLN A 50 -16.20 6.45 28.82
C GLN A 50 -15.58 7.37 27.75
N MET A 51 -15.60 8.69 27.96
CA MET A 51 -14.94 9.64 27.07
C MET A 51 -13.43 9.41 27.01
N HIS A 52 -12.80 9.14 28.16
CA HIS A 52 -11.38 8.80 28.24
C HIS A 52 -11.07 7.48 27.51
N ALA A 53 -11.90 6.46 27.68
CA ALA A 53 -11.75 5.19 26.97
C ALA A 53 -11.91 5.36 25.45
N ALA A 54 -12.93 6.09 25.00
CA ALA A 54 -13.17 6.40 23.60
C ALA A 54 -12.04 7.22 22.98
N TRP A 55 -11.49 8.18 23.73
CA TRP A 55 -10.32 8.96 23.31
C TRP A 55 -9.09 8.07 23.11
N ASN A 56 -8.80 7.19 24.07
CA ASN A 56 -7.69 6.24 23.96
C ASN A 56 -7.87 5.25 22.80
N GLU A 57 -9.10 4.80 22.54
CA GLU A 57 -9.40 3.99 21.36
C GLU A 57 -9.15 4.76 20.06
N HIS A 58 -9.57 6.02 19.99
CA HIS A 58 -9.32 6.86 18.84
C HIS A 58 -7.81 7.10 18.61
N LEU A 59 -7.03 7.34 19.66
CA LEU A 59 -5.57 7.45 19.55
C LEU A 59 -4.93 6.18 18.98
N LYS A 60 -5.43 5.00 19.38
CA LYS A 60 -4.98 3.71 18.80
C LYS A 60 -5.30 3.64 17.30
N LYS A 61 -6.49 4.09 16.86
CA LYS A 61 -6.85 4.17 15.43
C LYS A 61 -5.95 5.15 14.67
N GLY A 62 -5.64 6.29 15.28
CA GLY A 62 -4.73 7.31 14.74
C GLY A 62 -3.40 6.73 14.23
N SER A 63 -2.82 5.79 14.99
CA SER A 63 -1.56 5.16 14.63
C SER A 63 -1.59 4.41 13.28
N LEU A 64 -2.74 3.82 12.95
CA LEU A 64 -2.94 3.05 11.71
C LEU A 64 -3.01 3.96 10.48
N TYR A 65 -3.41 5.21 10.67
CA TYR A 65 -3.57 6.18 9.59
C TYR A 65 -2.27 6.92 9.24
N PHE A 66 -1.22 6.84 10.07
CA PHE A 66 0.08 7.44 9.74
C PHE A 66 0.65 6.91 8.43
N TRP A 67 0.39 5.65 8.10
CA TRP A 67 0.82 5.08 6.82
C TRP A 67 0.20 5.78 5.60
N PHE A 68 -0.90 6.53 5.74
CA PHE A 68 -1.50 7.29 4.65
C PHE A 68 -0.89 8.69 4.50
N LEU A 69 -0.18 9.21 5.51
CA LEU A 69 0.45 10.55 5.50
C LEU A 69 1.78 10.61 4.74
N GLU A 70 2.33 9.47 4.34
CA GLU A 70 3.53 9.42 3.51
C GLU A 70 3.25 9.84 2.05
N GLN A 71 4.27 9.83 1.19
CA GLN A 71 4.14 10.13 -0.24
C GLN A 71 3.01 9.31 -0.91
N ASP A 72 2.28 9.95 -1.82
CA ASP A 72 1.11 9.41 -2.55
C ASP A 72 -0.17 9.20 -1.73
N GLU A 73 -0.47 10.07 -0.76
CA GLU A 73 -1.70 10.07 0.04
C GLU A 73 -2.96 9.79 -0.80
N CYS A 74 -3.15 10.53 -1.90
CA CYS A 74 -4.31 10.41 -2.78
C CYS A 74 -4.46 8.99 -3.36
N GLU A 75 -3.36 8.38 -3.81
CA GLU A 75 -3.38 7.00 -4.34
C GLU A 75 -3.74 6.00 -3.24
N ARG A 76 -3.18 6.17 -2.03
CA ARG A 76 -3.44 5.28 -0.89
C ARG A 76 -4.91 5.37 -0.44
N CYS A 77 -5.46 6.58 -0.33
CA CYS A 77 -6.87 6.82 -0.02
C CYS A 77 -7.79 6.23 -1.11
N THR A 78 -7.40 6.38 -2.37
CA THR A 78 -8.10 5.77 -3.50
C THR A 78 -8.12 4.24 -3.42
N LEU A 79 -6.99 3.62 -3.08
CA LEU A 79 -6.92 2.16 -2.90
C LEU A 79 -7.74 1.69 -1.69
N MET A 80 -7.81 2.48 -0.61
CA MET A 80 -8.68 2.18 0.53
C MET A 80 -10.15 2.16 0.13
N TRP A 81 -10.60 3.16 -0.64
CA TRP A 81 -11.95 3.17 -1.21
C TRP A 81 -12.23 1.90 -2.02
N ASP A 82 -11.29 1.50 -2.88
CA ASP A 82 -11.44 0.30 -3.71
C ASP A 82 -11.46 -1.01 -2.89
N VAL A 83 -10.87 -1.03 -1.70
CA VAL A 83 -10.94 -2.17 -0.78
C VAL A 83 -12.30 -2.20 -0.08
N LEU A 84 -12.75 -1.06 0.45
CA LEU A 84 -14.04 -0.96 1.12
C LEU A 84 -15.21 -1.23 0.16
N MET A 85 -15.14 -0.74 -1.09
CA MET A 85 -16.14 -1.02 -2.13
C MET A 85 -16.31 -2.51 -2.41
N LYS A 86 -15.23 -3.30 -2.26
CA LYS A 86 -15.28 -4.74 -2.47
C LYS A 86 -15.86 -5.49 -1.27
N GLU A 87 -15.67 -4.99 -0.06
CA GLU A 87 -16.17 -5.65 1.14
C GLU A 87 -17.60 -5.30 1.47
N ASN A 88 -17.93 -4.00 1.40
CA ASN A 88 -19.25 -3.53 1.78
C ASN A 88 -19.66 -2.32 0.93
N PRO A 89 -20.14 -2.53 -0.31
CA PRO A 89 -20.53 -1.42 -1.17
C PRO A 89 -21.71 -0.63 -0.61
N SER A 90 -22.59 -1.25 0.18
CA SER A 90 -23.76 -0.57 0.75
C SER A 90 -23.38 0.47 1.82
N SER A 91 -22.31 0.24 2.58
CA SER A 91 -21.84 1.22 3.57
C SER A 91 -21.21 2.46 2.94
N LEU A 92 -20.89 2.42 1.64
CA LEU A 92 -20.31 3.55 0.90
C LEU A 92 -21.33 4.32 0.06
N LEU A 93 -22.60 3.88 0.04
CA LEU A 93 -23.66 4.58 -0.68
C LEU A 93 -23.81 6.01 -0.14
N GLY A 94 -23.77 6.98 -1.05
CA GLY A 94 -23.88 8.41 -0.71
C GLY A 94 -22.57 9.07 -0.23
N HIS A 95 -21.47 8.33 -0.13
CA HIS A 95 -20.16 8.90 0.16
C HIS A 95 -19.36 9.16 -1.13
N PRO A 96 -18.65 10.29 -1.24
CA PRO A 96 -17.72 10.50 -2.35
C PRO A 96 -16.48 9.64 -2.16
N ARG A 97 -15.81 9.32 -3.27
CA ARG A 97 -14.52 8.64 -3.25
C ARG A 97 -13.51 9.44 -2.43
N PHE A 98 -12.68 8.74 -1.65
CA PHE A 98 -11.65 9.39 -0.83
C PHE A 98 -10.56 9.98 -1.72
N ASN A 99 -10.43 11.30 -1.72
CA ASN A 99 -9.37 12.01 -2.44
C ASN A 99 -8.20 12.40 -1.53
N ASN A 100 -8.43 12.42 -0.22
CA ASN A 100 -7.44 12.76 0.80
C ASN A 100 -7.76 12.02 2.11
N LEU A 101 -6.84 12.11 3.06
CA LEU A 101 -6.95 11.48 4.37
C LEU A 101 -8.13 12.04 5.17
N LYS A 102 -8.46 13.32 5.04
CA LYS A 102 -9.57 13.93 5.79
C LYS A 102 -10.91 13.31 5.41
N ASP A 103 -11.14 13.06 4.12
CA ASP A 103 -12.36 12.41 3.62
C ASP A 103 -12.47 10.98 4.17
N MET A 104 -11.36 10.26 4.15
CA MET A 104 -11.27 8.91 4.71
C MET A 104 -11.54 8.90 6.22
N LEU A 105 -10.91 9.79 6.99
CA LEU A 105 -11.11 9.90 8.44
C LEU A 105 -12.55 10.27 8.78
N ARG A 106 -13.16 11.18 8.01
CA ARG A 106 -14.57 11.57 8.20
C ARG A 106 -15.51 10.38 8.03
N TYR A 107 -15.23 9.50 7.05
CA TYR A 107 -15.99 8.26 6.89
C TYR A 107 -15.79 7.32 8.10
N PHE A 108 -14.54 7.10 8.51
CA PHE A 108 -14.24 6.20 9.62
C PHE A 108 -14.79 6.69 10.97
N ASP A 109 -14.87 8.00 11.20
CA ASP A 109 -15.49 8.60 12.39
C ASP A 109 -16.99 8.31 12.51
N VAL A 110 -17.69 8.27 11.37
CA VAL A 110 -19.12 7.96 11.32
C VAL A 110 -19.36 6.46 11.33
N SER A 111 -18.46 5.69 10.72
CA SER A 111 -18.54 4.24 10.63
C SER A 111 -18.45 3.53 11.99
N SER A 112 -19.04 2.34 12.09
CA SER A 112 -18.97 1.48 13.28
C SER A 112 -17.78 0.51 13.25
N TYR A 113 -16.71 0.81 12.50
CA TYR A 113 -15.59 -0.12 12.37
C TYR A 113 -14.71 -0.14 13.62
N SER A 114 -14.34 -1.36 14.05
CA SER A 114 -13.39 -1.58 15.13
C SER A 114 -11.95 -1.30 14.67
N VAL A 115 -11.04 -1.14 15.64
CA VAL A 115 -9.60 -0.94 15.36
C VAL A 115 -9.03 -2.09 14.53
N GLU A 116 -9.44 -3.32 14.85
CA GLU A 116 -9.00 -4.55 14.17
C GLU A 116 -9.49 -4.60 12.73
N GLN A 117 -10.74 -4.21 12.48
CA GLN A 117 -11.30 -4.13 11.14
C GLN A 117 -10.55 -3.10 10.28
N ILE A 118 -10.30 -1.91 10.84
CA ILE A 118 -9.52 -0.86 10.18
C ILE A 118 -8.11 -1.39 9.87
N LYS A 119 -7.45 -2.04 10.84
CA LYS A 119 -6.12 -2.64 10.64
C LYS A 119 -6.12 -3.66 9.49
N LEU A 120 -7.14 -4.51 9.41
CA LEU A 120 -7.28 -5.47 8.31
C LEU A 120 -7.44 -4.79 6.95
N PHE A 121 -8.21 -3.70 6.86
CA PHE A 121 -8.33 -2.94 5.63
C PHE A 121 -7.00 -2.32 5.22
N VAL A 122 -6.28 -1.71 6.17
CA VAL A 122 -4.95 -1.12 5.93
C VAL A 122 -3.96 -2.15 5.40
N GLU A 123 -3.90 -3.35 5.99
CA GLU A 123 -3.01 -4.42 5.52
C GLU A 123 -3.35 -4.90 4.10
N ARG A 124 -4.63 -4.96 3.74
CA ARG A 124 -5.05 -5.28 2.36
C ARG A 124 -4.66 -4.19 1.38
N VAL A 125 -4.81 -2.92 1.76
CA VAL A 125 -4.39 -1.78 0.93
C VAL A 125 -2.88 -1.86 0.68
N LYS A 126 -2.07 -2.08 1.72
CA LYS A 126 -0.61 -2.28 1.60
C LYS A 126 -0.27 -3.41 0.62
N LYS A 127 -0.89 -4.58 0.79
CA LYS A 127 -0.68 -5.74 -0.09
C LYS A 127 -1.08 -5.45 -1.54
N ARG A 128 -2.18 -4.72 -1.76
CA ARG A 128 -2.62 -4.35 -3.10
C ARG A 128 -1.67 -3.34 -3.75
N ARG A 129 -1.19 -2.35 -3.00
CA ARG A 129 -0.20 -1.38 -3.47
C ARG A 129 1.11 -2.07 -3.87
N SER A 130 1.63 -2.97 -3.04
CA SER A 130 2.87 -3.70 -3.37
C SER A 130 2.73 -4.54 -4.64
N GLN A 131 1.58 -5.20 -4.84
CA GLN A 131 1.28 -5.92 -6.07
C GLN A 131 1.17 -4.99 -7.29
N ASN A 132 0.56 -3.82 -7.14
CA ASN A 132 0.46 -2.85 -8.23
C ASN A 132 1.83 -2.30 -8.63
N LEU A 133 2.67 -1.92 -7.67
CA LEU A 133 4.05 -1.48 -7.91
C LEU A 133 4.86 -2.58 -8.61
N TYR A 134 4.74 -3.82 -8.15
CA TYR A 134 5.38 -4.97 -8.80
C TYR A 134 4.94 -5.12 -10.27
N ARG A 135 3.63 -5.05 -10.53
CA ARG A 135 3.08 -5.14 -11.89
C ARG A 135 3.50 -3.96 -12.78
N GLN A 136 3.61 -2.76 -12.22
CA GLN A 136 4.11 -1.59 -12.95
C GLN A 136 5.59 -1.77 -13.33
N ASN A 137 6.42 -2.26 -12.40
CA ASN A 137 7.83 -2.55 -12.65
C ASN A 137 8.04 -3.65 -13.70
N LEU A 138 7.06 -4.54 -13.89
CA LEU A 138 7.07 -5.57 -14.92
C LEU A 138 6.52 -5.11 -16.28
N LYS A 139 5.91 -3.94 -16.40
CA LYS A 139 5.43 -3.46 -17.70
C LYS A 139 6.61 -3.32 -18.67
N GLY A 140 6.54 -4.01 -19.81
CA GLY A 140 7.61 -4.06 -20.80
C GLY A 140 8.72 -5.07 -20.49
N LYS A 141 8.71 -5.72 -19.32
CA LYS A 141 9.67 -6.76 -18.93
C LYS A 141 8.99 -8.12 -18.99
N LYS A 142 9.57 -9.06 -19.73
CA LYS A 142 9.13 -10.46 -19.76
C LYS A 142 10.16 -11.31 -19.05
N GLN A 143 9.76 -12.00 -17.98
CA GLN A 143 10.62 -13.00 -17.37
C GLN A 143 10.79 -14.16 -18.36
N VAL A 144 12.03 -14.46 -18.70
CA VAL A 144 12.39 -15.63 -19.52
C VAL A 144 13.24 -16.55 -18.67
N ASN A 145 12.84 -17.82 -18.59
CA ASN A 145 13.61 -18.82 -17.86
C ASN A 145 14.64 -19.43 -18.81
N TRP A 146 15.92 -19.16 -18.57
CA TRP A 146 17.02 -19.74 -19.33
C TRP A 146 17.74 -20.81 -18.52
N VAL A 147 18.13 -21.88 -19.18
CA VAL A 147 19.05 -22.87 -18.61
C VAL A 147 20.45 -22.50 -19.06
N LEU A 148 21.27 -22.03 -18.11
CA LEU A 148 22.68 -21.72 -18.32
C LEU A 148 23.54 -22.82 -17.70
N SER A 149 24.72 -23.05 -18.27
CA SER A 149 25.68 -23.96 -17.65
C SER A 149 26.15 -23.40 -16.31
N THR A 150 26.52 -24.27 -15.38
CA THR A 150 27.06 -23.88 -14.07
C THR A 150 28.27 -22.96 -14.20
N GLN A 151 29.08 -23.15 -15.25
CA GLN A 151 30.23 -22.30 -15.55
C GLN A 151 29.81 -20.89 -16.00
N ALA A 152 28.79 -20.79 -16.87
CA ALA A 152 28.26 -19.49 -17.32
C ALA A 152 27.64 -18.70 -16.16
N ILE A 153 26.95 -19.38 -15.22
CA ILE A 153 26.42 -18.74 -14.01
C ILE A 153 27.56 -18.18 -13.15
N LYS A 154 28.63 -18.94 -12.92
CA LYS A 154 29.80 -18.46 -12.17
C LYS A 154 30.47 -17.26 -12.82
N GLN A 155 30.54 -17.21 -14.15
CA GLN A 155 31.08 -16.06 -14.88
C GLN A 155 30.15 -14.84 -14.75
N LEU A 156 28.84 -15.04 -14.85
CA LEU A 156 27.86 -13.98 -14.67
C LEU A 156 27.88 -13.41 -13.24
N ASP A 157 28.07 -14.26 -12.23
CA ASP A 157 28.23 -13.84 -10.83
C ASP A 157 29.47 -12.97 -10.64
N LYS A 158 30.62 -13.38 -11.20
CA LYS A 158 31.84 -12.58 -11.16
C LYS A 158 31.65 -11.21 -11.79
N LEU A 159 31.01 -11.15 -12.96
CA LEU A 159 30.70 -9.88 -13.62
C LEU A 159 29.75 -9.01 -12.79
N ALA A 160 28.74 -9.61 -12.15
CA ALA A 160 27.82 -8.90 -11.26
C ALA A 160 28.53 -8.29 -10.05
N GLU A 161 29.47 -9.02 -9.45
CA GLU A 161 30.28 -8.54 -8.33
C GLU A 161 31.26 -7.44 -8.75
N GLU A 162 31.94 -7.60 -9.89
CA GLU A 162 32.94 -6.67 -10.41
C GLU A 162 32.32 -5.31 -10.78
N PHE A 163 31.20 -5.33 -11.51
CA PHE A 163 30.54 -4.13 -12.00
C PHE A 163 29.42 -3.60 -11.09
N ARG A 164 29.13 -4.29 -9.98
CA ARG A 164 28.03 -3.97 -9.03
C ARG A 164 26.66 -3.83 -9.68
N PHE A 165 26.42 -4.60 -10.75
CA PHE A 165 25.15 -4.67 -11.44
C PHE A 165 24.42 -5.97 -11.11
N SER A 166 23.10 -5.95 -11.25
CA SER A 166 22.33 -7.17 -11.20
C SER A 166 22.66 -8.06 -12.41
N ARG A 167 22.53 -9.38 -12.22
CA ARG A 167 22.69 -10.36 -13.32
C ARG A 167 21.81 -10.03 -14.53
N ALA A 168 20.61 -9.51 -14.29
CA ALA A 168 19.67 -9.13 -15.33
C ALA A 168 20.18 -7.92 -16.13
N GLU A 169 20.68 -6.88 -15.46
CA GLU A 169 21.26 -5.70 -16.12
C GLU A 169 22.46 -6.08 -16.98
N ILE A 170 23.35 -6.94 -16.49
CA ILE A 170 24.49 -7.42 -17.29
C ILE A 170 24.03 -8.14 -18.55
N LEU A 171 23.03 -9.02 -18.44
CA LEU A 171 22.51 -9.74 -19.60
C LEU A 171 21.81 -8.79 -20.58
N GLU A 172 21.02 -7.83 -20.10
CA GLU A 172 20.38 -6.83 -20.95
C GLU A 172 21.43 -5.98 -21.70
N THR A 173 22.48 -5.52 -21.01
CA THR A 173 23.59 -4.77 -21.63
C THR A 173 24.32 -5.61 -22.66
N LEU A 174 24.70 -6.86 -22.34
CA LEU A 174 25.39 -7.74 -23.29
C LEU A 174 24.53 -8.05 -24.53
N ILE A 175 23.22 -8.23 -24.36
CA ILE A 175 22.28 -8.43 -25.47
C ILE A 175 22.19 -7.17 -26.32
N HIS A 176 22.09 -6.01 -25.68
CA HIS A 176 21.99 -4.72 -26.36
C HIS A 176 23.25 -4.41 -27.16
N ASP A 177 24.41 -4.48 -26.53
CA ASP A 177 25.71 -4.21 -27.16
C ASP A 177 25.97 -5.13 -28.35
N GLU A 178 25.61 -6.41 -28.23
CA GLU A 178 25.77 -7.38 -29.31
C GLU A 178 24.74 -7.18 -30.43
N ALA A 179 23.52 -6.74 -30.11
CA ALA A 179 22.51 -6.43 -31.12
C ALA A 179 22.92 -5.22 -31.99
N GLU A 180 23.55 -4.21 -31.37
CA GLU A 180 24.06 -3.03 -32.06
C GLU A 180 25.35 -3.30 -32.84
N ASN A 181 26.36 -3.85 -32.16
CA ASN A 181 27.71 -3.95 -32.71
C ASN A 181 27.94 -5.24 -33.52
N LYS A 182 27.21 -6.32 -33.21
CA LYS A 182 27.29 -7.65 -33.85
C LYS A 182 28.70 -8.23 -33.92
N ILE A 183 29.58 -7.89 -32.99
CA ILE A 183 31.00 -8.25 -33.04
C ILE A 183 31.16 -9.73 -32.66
N TYR A 184 30.70 -10.11 -31.46
CA TYR A 184 31.05 -11.40 -30.88
C TYR A 184 30.31 -12.58 -31.53
N LEU A 185 29.03 -12.42 -31.87
CA LEU A 185 28.25 -13.47 -32.54
C LEU A 185 28.61 -13.60 -34.01
N SER A 186 29.01 -12.51 -34.68
CA SER A 186 29.42 -12.61 -36.09
C SER A 186 30.78 -13.28 -36.25
N GLU A 187 31.74 -12.98 -35.37
CA GLU A 187 33.03 -13.68 -35.32
C GLU A 187 32.84 -15.16 -35.01
N ARG A 188 32.02 -15.48 -33.99
CA ARG A 188 31.71 -16.87 -33.64
C ARG A 188 31.03 -17.61 -34.79
N ARG A 189 30.12 -16.95 -35.52
CA ARG A 189 29.50 -17.52 -36.74
C ARG A 189 30.53 -17.77 -37.85
N ARG A 190 31.47 -16.85 -38.08
CA ARG A 190 32.55 -17.05 -39.08
C ARG A 190 33.42 -18.25 -38.70
N TRP A 191 33.78 -18.37 -37.42
CA TRP A 191 34.53 -19.51 -36.90
C TRP A 191 33.81 -20.83 -37.15
N TYR A 192 32.51 -20.91 -36.85
CA TYR A 192 31.70 -22.11 -37.12
C TYR A 192 31.57 -22.43 -38.62
N LYS A 193 31.58 -21.43 -39.52
CA LYS A 193 31.57 -21.68 -40.97
C LYS A 193 32.93 -22.14 -41.50
N ALA A 194 34.02 -21.64 -40.94
CA ALA A 194 35.38 -21.95 -41.39
C ALA A 194 35.88 -23.33 -40.90
N PHE A 195 35.38 -23.82 -39.76
CA PHE A 195 35.96 -24.99 -39.07
C PHE A 195 34.98 -26.12 -38.74
N ARG A 196 33.73 -26.09 -39.25
CA ARG A 196 32.85 -27.26 -39.12
C ARG A 196 33.23 -28.28 -40.22
N PRO A 197 33.67 -29.51 -39.88
CA PRO A 197 33.82 -30.56 -40.87
C PRO A 197 32.44 -30.81 -41.49
N ALA A 198 32.38 -30.90 -42.82
CA ALA A 198 31.20 -31.46 -43.48
C ALA A 198 30.88 -32.78 -42.79
N ALA A 199 29.66 -32.93 -42.29
CA ALA A 199 29.20 -34.20 -41.76
C ALA A 199 29.50 -35.26 -42.83
N SER A 200 30.23 -36.29 -42.44
CA SER A 200 30.55 -37.47 -43.22
C SER A 200 29.27 -38.02 -43.86
N THR A 201 29.03 -37.68 -45.13
CA THR A 201 28.20 -38.47 -46.03
C THR A 201 29.05 -39.65 -46.46
N ASP A 202 29.18 -40.64 -45.58
CA ASP A 202 29.62 -41.98 -45.95
C ASP A 202 28.91 -42.98 -45.05
N SER A 203 27.74 -43.41 -45.50
CA SER A 203 27.21 -44.73 -45.18
C SER A 203 26.60 -45.34 -46.45
N ALA A 204 27.47 -46.09 -47.14
CA ALA A 204 27.17 -47.38 -47.75
C ALA A 204 26.03 -47.45 -48.78
N THR A 205 26.41 -47.35 -50.05
CA THR A 205 26.09 -48.39 -51.01
C THR A 205 26.58 -49.74 -50.47
N SER A 206 25.66 -50.65 -50.15
CA SER A 206 25.90 -52.08 -50.32
C SER A 206 24.64 -52.73 -50.89
N LYS A 207 24.83 -53.32 -52.06
CA LYS A 207 24.02 -54.43 -52.57
C LYS A 207 24.18 -55.65 -51.68
#